data_AF-A0A7X6SP56-F1
#
_entry.id   AF-A0A7X6SP56-F1
#
_cell.length_a   1.000
_cell.length_b   1.000
_cell.length_c   1.000
_cell.angle_alpha   90.00
_cell.angle_beta   90.00
_cell.angle_gamma   90.00
#
_symmetry.space_group_name_H-M   'P 1'
#
loop_
_entity.id
_entity.type
_entity.pdbx_description
1 polymer ?
#
loop_
_entity_poly.entity_id
_entity_poly.type
_entity_poly.pdbx_seq_one_letter_code
_entity_poly.pdbx_strand_id
1 'polypeptide(L)' 'MEELKTDLSNLEEYFNCNFTVEKRASAQTIFLKKLAELVHRYYHGKMQTLPKAGIWNFNWFNVWYTP' A
#
# COMPACT_ATOMS: atom_id res chain seq x y z
N MET A 1 12.67 11.66 20.43
CA MET A 1 11.64 10.77 19.87
C MET A 1 12.14 10.34 18.50
N GLU A 2 12.18 9.04 18.24
CA GLU A 2 12.48 8.51 16.91
C GLU A 2 11.32 8.82 15.96
N GLU A 3 11.63 9.18 14.73
CA GLU A 3 10.65 9.46 13.68
C GLU A 3 10.34 8.18 12.88
N LEU A 4 9.07 7.95 12.54
CA LEU A 4 8.67 6.81 11.73
C LEU A 4 9.01 7.08 10.26
N LYS A 5 9.82 6.22 9.64
CA LYS A 5 10.18 6.35 8.22
C LYS A 5 8.98 6.07 7.33
N THR A 6 8.95 6.72 6.17
CA THR A 6 7.85 6.61 5.19
C THR A 6 7.74 5.22 4.55
N ASP A 7 8.84 4.47 4.49
CA ASP A 7 8.88 3.08 4.02
C ASP A 7 8.52 2.06 5.10
N LEU A 8 8.25 2.52 6.32
CA LEU A 8 7.96 1.71 7.51
C LEU A 8 9.08 0.73 7.89
N SER A 9 10.31 0.92 7.40
CA SER A 9 11.44 0.01 7.65
C SER A 9 11.88 -0.03 9.10
N ASN A 10 11.58 1.01 9.89
CA ASN A 10 11.88 1.10 11.33
C ASN A 10 10.63 0.98 12.22
N LEU A 11 9.58 0.29 11.76
CA LEU A 11 8.32 0.19 12.50
C LEU A 11 8.52 -0.45 13.88
N GLU A 12 9.31 -1.52 13.97
CA GLU A 12 9.54 -2.23 15.22
C GLU A 12 10.36 -1.40 16.21
N GLU A 13 11.46 -0.79 15.77
CA GLU A 13 12.27 0.12 16.59
C GLU A 13 11.44 1.28 17.12
N TYR A 14 10.62 1.89 16.26
CA TYR A 14 9.74 2.99 16.63
C TYR A 14 8.80 2.59 17.79
N PHE A 15 8.15 1.42 17.72
CA PHE A 15 7.27 0.98 18.82
C PHE A 15 8.07 0.55 20.06
N ASN A 16 9.24 -0.05 19.89
CA ASN A 16 10.11 -0.45 21.00
C ASN A 16 10.60 0.75 21.83
N CYS A 17 10.95 1.86 21.18
CA CYS A 17 11.45 3.08 21.81
C CYS A 17 10.34 3.94 22.43
N ASN A 18 9.12 3.91 21.88
CA ASN A 18 8.04 4.80 22.30
C ASN A 18 6.96 4.15 23.19
N PHE A 19 6.93 2.82 23.33
CA PHE A 19 5.90 2.10 24.10
C PHE A 19 6.47 1.07 25.08
N THR A 20 5.75 0.88 26.20
CA THR A 20 6.05 -0.19 27.17
C THR A 20 5.78 -1.56 26.58
N VAL A 21 6.48 -2.58 27.08
CA VAL A 21 6.45 -3.95 26.55
C VAL A 21 5.02 -4.48 26.41
N GLU A 22 4.16 -4.19 27.38
CA GLU A 22 2.76 -4.65 27.43
C GLU A 22 1.86 -3.97 26.38
N LYS A 23 2.24 -2.77 25.93
CA LYS A 23 1.46 -1.94 25.00
C LYS A 23 1.96 -1.99 23.56
N ARG A 24 3.18 -2.48 23.31
CA ARG A 24 3.77 -2.53 21.95
C ARG A 24 2.88 -3.25 20.95
N ALA A 25 2.48 -4.49 21.25
CA ALA A 25 1.69 -5.32 20.35
C ALA A 25 0.32 -4.69 20.03
N SER A 26 -0.36 -4.13 21.04
CA SER A 26 -1.66 -3.50 20.85
C SER A 26 -1.56 -2.18 20.08
N ALA A 27 -0.55 -1.36 20.37
CA ALA A 27 -0.30 -0.11 19.66
C ALA A 27 0.03 -0.35 18.17
N GLN A 28 0.93 -1.29 17.87
CA GLN A 28 1.28 -1.66 16.50
C GLN A 28 0.06 -2.20 15.74
N THR A 29 -0.77 -3.02 16.40
CA THR A 29 -2.00 -3.54 15.80
C THR A 29 -2.98 -2.42 15.45
N ILE A 30 -3.21 -1.47 16.35
CA ILE A 30 -4.13 -0.33 16.10
C ILE A 30 -3.59 0.56 14.98
N PHE A 31 -2.29 0.85 14.98
CA PHE A 31 -1.63 1.59 13.92
C PHE A 31 -1.84 0.93 12.55
N LEU A 32 -1.52 -0.36 12.42
CA LEU A 32 -1.67 -1.09 11.16
C LEU A 32 -3.13 -1.18 10.70
N LYS A 33 -4.08 -1.34 11.64
CA LYS A 33 -5.52 -1.28 11.31
C LYS A 33 -5.93 0.07 10.74
N LYS A 34 -5.48 1.17 11.35
CA LYS A 34 -5.82 2.51 10.87
C LYS A 34 -5.13 2.84 9.55
N LEU A 35 -3.86 2.46 9.41
CA LEU A 35 -3.12 2.60 8.16
C LEU A 35 -3.80 1.82 7.03
N ALA A 36 -4.24 0.59 7.28
CA ALA A 36 -4.96 -0.21 6.29
C ALA A 36 -6.25 0.49 5.82
N GLU A 37 -7.06 1.02 6.74
CA GLU A 37 -8.27 1.80 6.41
C GLU A 37 -7.93 3.01 5.51
N LEU A 38 -6.92 3.79 5.90
CA LEU A 38 -6.54 5.02 5.20
C LEU A 38 -5.97 4.73 3.81
N VAL A 39 -5.07 3.75 3.68
CA VAL A 39 -4.42 3.39 2.41
C VAL A 39 -5.45 2.83 1.42
N HIS A 40 -6.34 1.93 1.85
CA HIS A 40 -7.37 1.39 0.95
C HIS A 40 -8.36 2.47 0.51
N ARG A 41 -8.68 3.44 1.38
CA ARG A 41 -9.52 4.58 1.01
C ARG A 41 -8.81 5.49 0.01
N TYR A 42 -7.54 5.82 0.25
CA TYR A 42 -6.76 6.73 -0.58
C TYR A 42 -6.51 6.18 -1.98
N TYR A 43 -6.10 4.91 -2.10
CA TYR A 43 -5.82 4.27 -3.39
C TYR A 43 -7.04 3.60 -4.04
N HIS A 44 -8.23 3.74 -3.43
CA HIS A 44 -9.47 3.08 -3.89
C HIS A 44 -9.33 1.57 -4.10
N GLY A 45 -8.56 0.91 -3.21
CA GLY A 45 -8.18 -0.48 -3.33
C GLY A 45 -6.67 -0.66 -3.42
N LYS A 46 -6.23 -1.76 -4.02
CA LYS A 46 -4.81 -2.14 -4.15
C LYS A 46 -4.42 -2.59 -5.56
N MET A 47 -5.41 -2.82 -6.41
CA MET A 47 -5.25 -3.46 -7.70
C MET A 47 -5.55 -2.45 -8.81
N GLN A 48 -4.78 -2.52 -9.88
CA GLN A 48 -5.08 -1.86 -11.14
C GLN A 48 -4.84 -2.84 -12.29
N THR A 49 -5.59 -2.69 -13.36
CA THR A 49 -5.40 -3.45 -14.60
C THR A 49 -4.77 -2.54 -15.63
N LEU A 50 -3.65 -2.98 -16.21
CA LEU A 50 -2.93 -2.25 -17.25
C LEU A 50 -2.85 -3.12 -18.51
N PRO A 51 -2.84 -2.53 -19.72
CA PRO A 51 -2.56 -3.26 -20.94
C PRO A 51 -1.18 -3.93 -20.87
N LYS A 52 -1.16 -5.24 -21.14
CA LYS A 52 0.09 -6.01 -21.32
C LYS A 52 0.49 -6.19 -22.79
N ALA A 53 -0.36 -5.73 -23.71
CA ALA A 53 -0.15 -5.77 -25.15
C ALA A 53 0.05 -4.35 -25.69
N GLY A 54 0.80 -4.23 -26.79
CA GLY A 54 1.07 -2.94 -27.42
C GLY A 54 -0.18 -2.31 -28.03
N ILE A 55 -0.36 -1.01 -27.80
CA ILE A 55 -1.42 -0.18 -28.40
C ILE A 55 -0.71 0.97 -29.13
N TRP A 56 -0.12 0.66 -30.29
CA TRP A 56 0.76 1.59 -31.02
C TRP A 56 0.00 2.57 -31.91
N ASN A 57 -1.12 2.13 -32.47
CA ASN A 57 -2.05 2.94 -33.25
C ASN A 57 -3.44 2.28 -33.23
N PHE A 58 -4.43 2.98 -33.77
CA PHE A 58 -5.83 2.54 -33.77
C PHE A 58 -6.05 1.17 -34.44
N ASN A 59 -5.27 0.81 -35.46
CA ASN A 59 -5.48 -0.43 -36.23
C ASN A 59 -5.18 -1.71 -35.44
N TRP A 60 -4.43 -1.63 -34.33
CA TRP A 60 -4.19 -2.78 -33.46
C TRP A 60 -5.47 -3.30 -32.78
N PHE A 61 -6.51 -2.47 -32.65
CA PHE A 61 -7.82 -2.92 -32.15
C PHE A 61 -8.48 -3.93 -33.09
N ASN A 62 -8.16 -3.95 -34.39
CA ASN A 62 -8.65 -4.98 -35.33
C ASN A 62 -8.04 -6.37 -35.07
N VAL A 63 -6.94 -6.44 -34.31
CA VAL A 63 -6.29 -7.70 -33.89
C VAL A 63 -6.73 -8.08 -32.48
N TRP A 64 -6.79 -7.10 -31.57
CA TRP A 64 -7.18 -7.32 -30.18
C TRP A 64 -8.69 -7.46 -29.97
N TYR A 65 -9.48 -7.02 -30.94
CA TYR A 65 -10.94 -7.04 -30.91
C TYR A 65 -11.50 -7.49 -32.25
N THR A 66 -12.82 -7.61 -32.34
CA THR A 66 -13.49 -8.04 -33.57
C THR A 66 -13.24 -7.05 -34.70
N PRO A 67 -12.97 -7.54 -35.93
CA PRO A 67 -13.00 -6.71 -37.13
C PRO A 67 -14.40 -6.15 -37.40
#